data_AF-A0AAD9CKT6-F1
#
_entry.id   AF-A0AAD9CKT6-F1
#
_cell.length_a   1.000
_cell.length_b   1.000
_cell.length_c   1.000
_cell.angle_alpha   90.00
_cell.angle_beta   90.00
_cell.angle_gamma   90.00
#
_symmetry.space_group_name_H-M   'P 1'
#
loop_
_entity.id
_entity.type
_entity.pdbx_description
1 polymer ?
#
loop_
_entity_poly.entity_id
_entity_poly.type
_entity_poly.pdbx_seq_one_letter_code
_entity_poly.pdbx_strand_id
1 'polypeptide(L)'
;SLTQFLGWSVLNTDTYDKLNKLENRKDIFQDMVLYHVKCRKDEIQHVLNTRERWAKEPDQCQEEELQEILSEVLPDSKKVELFEFHFFDYHHTDLDLVKCGIKMYYELKVVDKFHIPREALVRFIYSLSKGYRKITYHNWRHGFNVGQTMFTLLMTGDLKRYFTDLECMAMVTAGLCHDIDHRGTNNLYQMK
;
A
#
# COMPACT_ATOMS: atom_id res chain seq x y z
N SER A 1 -24.36 46.93 -24.84
CA SER A 1 -24.83 46.26 -26.08
C SER A 1 -25.00 44.77 -25.82
N LEU A 2 -25.98 44.10 -26.45
CA LEU A 2 -26.17 42.64 -26.38
C LEU A 2 -24.87 41.86 -26.66
N THR A 3 -24.06 42.35 -27.59
CA THR A 3 -22.77 41.76 -27.96
C THR A 3 -21.75 41.75 -26.81
N GLN A 4 -21.75 42.76 -25.94
CA GLN A 4 -20.85 42.82 -24.78
C GLN A 4 -21.26 41.82 -23.70
N PHE A 5 -22.57 41.71 -23.44
CA PHE A 5 -23.10 40.74 -22.49
C PHE A 5 -22.80 39.31 -22.93
N LEU A 6 -23.10 38.98 -24.20
CA LEU A 6 -22.78 37.67 -24.76
C LEU A 6 -21.27 37.37 -24.73
N GLY A 7 -20.43 38.35 -25.04
CA GLY A 7 -18.97 38.18 -24.98
C GLY A 7 -18.47 37.77 -23.59
N TRP A 8 -18.96 38.42 -22.52
CA TRP A 8 -18.59 38.07 -21.14
C TRP A 8 -19.22 36.78 -20.66
N SER A 9 -20.48 36.51 -21.03
CA SER A 9 -21.17 35.28 -20.65
C SER A 9 -20.52 34.04 -21.28
N VAL A 10 -20.24 34.07 -22.59
CA VAL A 10 -19.65 32.93 -23.32
C VAL A 10 -18.21 32.65 -22.87
N LEU A 11 -17.41 33.70 -22.61
CA LEU A 11 -16.02 33.53 -22.17
C LEU A 11 -15.93 32.67 -20.90
N ASN A 12 -16.77 32.95 -19.90
CA ASN A 12 -16.77 32.17 -18.67
C ASN A 12 -17.33 30.76 -18.89
N THR A 13 -18.50 30.62 -19.52
CA THR A 13 -19.13 29.30 -19.69
C THR A 13 -18.27 28.34 -20.49
N ASP A 14 -17.66 28.80 -21.58
CA ASP A 14 -16.81 27.94 -22.42
C ASP A 14 -15.50 27.56 -21.71
N THR A 15 -14.96 28.46 -20.89
CA THR A 15 -13.76 28.19 -20.10
C THR A 15 -14.04 27.14 -19.04
N TYR A 16 -15.15 27.25 -18.31
CA TYR A 16 -15.53 26.26 -17.29
C TYR A 16 -15.90 24.91 -17.90
N ASP A 17 -16.55 24.87 -19.07
CA ASP A 17 -16.80 23.59 -19.77
C ASP A 17 -15.48 22.88 -20.15
N LYS A 18 -14.49 23.62 -20.63
CA LYS A 18 -13.14 23.07 -20.91
C LYS A 18 -12.43 22.61 -19.64
N LEU A 19 -12.54 23.35 -18.54
CA LEU A 19 -11.99 22.98 -17.24
C LEU A 19 -12.57 21.64 -16.76
N ASN A 20 -13.89 21.50 -16.80
CA ASN A 20 -14.57 20.26 -16.39
C ASN A 20 -14.14 19.07 -17.26
N LYS A 21 -13.95 19.28 -18.57
CA LYS A 21 -13.41 18.25 -19.47
C LYS A 21 -11.99 17.83 -19.11
N LEU A 22 -11.15 18.74 -18.61
CA LEU A 22 -9.81 18.42 -18.15
C LEU A 22 -9.83 17.65 -16.82
N GLU A 23 -10.71 18.02 -15.90
CA GLU A 23 -10.91 17.30 -14.64
C GLU A 23 -11.36 15.86 -14.89
N ASN A 24 -12.35 15.66 -15.76
CA ASN A 24 -12.80 14.33 -16.17
C ASN A 24 -11.66 13.50 -16.80
N ARG A 25 -10.78 14.11 -17.60
CA ARG A 25 -9.61 13.41 -18.16
C ARG A 25 -8.65 12.98 -17.06
N LYS A 26 -8.36 13.85 -16.09
CA LYS A 26 -7.51 13.52 -14.94
C LYS A 26 -8.05 12.29 -14.21
N ASP A 27 -9.35 12.24 -13.95
CA ASP A 27 -9.98 11.13 -13.22
C ASP A 27 -9.83 9.81 -13.99
N ILE A 28 -10.09 9.81 -15.30
CA ILE A 28 -9.90 8.63 -16.17
C ILE A 28 -8.45 8.14 -16.12
N PHE A 29 -7.47 9.06 -16.17
CA PHE A 29 -6.05 8.68 -16.09
C PHE A 29 -5.66 8.14 -14.71
N GLN A 30 -6.23 8.70 -13.63
CA GLN A 30 -6.00 8.19 -12.27
C GLN A 30 -6.56 6.77 -12.09
N ASP A 31 -7.74 6.48 -12.65
CA ASP A 31 -8.31 5.14 -12.64
C ASP A 31 -7.44 4.14 -13.40
N MET A 32 -6.87 4.55 -14.53
CA MET A 32 -5.94 3.70 -15.29
C MET A 32 -4.69 3.37 -14.48
N VAL A 33 -4.11 4.36 -13.79
CA VAL A 33 -2.96 4.13 -12.89
C VAL A 33 -3.33 3.18 -11.76
N LEU A 34 -4.48 3.42 -11.11
CA LEU A 34 -4.98 2.58 -10.02
C LEU A 34 -5.17 1.13 -10.47
N TYR A 35 -5.73 0.91 -11.66
CA TYR A 35 -5.94 -0.44 -12.20
C TYR A 35 -4.63 -1.23 -12.34
N HIS A 36 -3.55 -0.59 -12.78
CA HIS A 36 -2.25 -1.25 -12.96
C HIS A 36 -1.50 -1.47 -11.64
N VAL A 37 -1.61 -0.53 -10.70
CA VAL A 37 -0.92 -0.60 -9.39
C VAL A 37 -1.64 -1.54 -8.43
N LYS A 38 -2.97 -1.51 -8.42
CA LYS A 38 -3.79 -2.34 -7.53
C LYS A 38 -3.48 -3.81 -7.76
N CYS A 39 -3.27 -4.54 -6.68
CA CYS A 39 -3.20 -6.00 -6.70
C CYS A 39 -4.53 -6.52 -7.24
N ARG A 40 -4.48 -7.35 -8.27
CA ARG A 40 -5.65 -7.89 -8.97
C ARG A 40 -6.23 -9.11 -8.24
N LYS A 41 -7.39 -9.60 -8.69
CA LYS A 41 -8.06 -10.77 -8.08
C LYS A 41 -7.31 -12.09 -8.33
N ASP A 42 -6.56 -12.19 -9.43
CA ASP A 42 -5.64 -13.30 -9.71
C ASP A 42 -4.38 -13.21 -8.85
N GLU A 43 -3.78 -12.02 -8.75
CA GLU A 43 -2.52 -11.83 -8.00
C GLU A 43 -2.69 -12.11 -6.51
N ILE A 44 -3.80 -11.66 -5.90
CA ILE A 44 -4.04 -11.87 -4.46
C ILE A 44 -4.08 -13.37 -4.10
N GLN A 45 -4.34 -14.26 -5.06
CA GLN A 45 -4.34 -15.71 -4.85
C GLN A 45 -2.96 -16.27 -4.48
N HIS A 46 -1.87 -15.54 -4.80
CA HIS A 46 -0.52 -15.92 -4.36
C HIS A 46 -0.33 -15.85 -2.83
N VAL A 47 -1.23 -15.16 -2.13
CA VAL A 47 -1.26 -15.06 -0.67
C VAL A 47 -2.52 -15.70 -0.10
N LEU A 48 -3.69 -15.37 -0.68
CA LEU A 48 -5.01 -15.88 -0.30
C LEU A 48 -5.51 -16.86 -1.36
N ASN A 49 -5.02 -18.10 -1.35
CA ASN A 49 -5.32 -19.17 -2.33
C ASN A 49 -6.75 -19.76 -2.21
N THR A 50 -7.71 -18.88 -1.95
CA THR A 50 -9.15 -19.12 -1.76
C THR A 50 -9.83 -19.83 -2.93
N ARG A 51 -9.40 -19.55 -4.17
CA ARG A 51 -9.95 -20.23 -5.36
C ARG A 51 -9.60 -21.71 -5.39
N GLU A 52 -8.36 -22.04 -5.06
CA GLU A 52 -7.89 -23.43 -5.03
C GLU A 52 -8.53 -24.20 -3.86
N ARG A 53 -8.62 -23.57 -2.69
CA ARG A 53 -9.11 -24.22 -1.47
C ARG A 53 -10.63 -24.38 -1.44
N TRP A 54 -11.37 -23.38 -1.93
CA TRP A 54 -12.83 -23.30 -1.74
C TRP A 54 -13.63 -22.89 -2.98
N ALA A 55 -12.98 -22.67 -4.13
CA ALA A 55 -13.63 -22.15 -5.34
C ALA A 55 -14.38 -20.82 -5.12
N LYS A 56 -13.92 -20.01 -4.16
CA LYS A 56 -14.45 -18.68 -3.83
C LYS A 56 -13.43 -17.61 -4.14
N GLU A 57 -13.89 -16.39 -4.41
CA GLU A 57 -13.03 -15.21 -4.35
C GLU A 57 -12.76 -14.79 -2.89
N PRO A 58 -11.66 -14.06 -2.61
CA PRO A 58 -11.35 -13.62 -1.25
C PRO A 58 -12.43 -12.73 -0.63
N ASP A 59 -13.13 -11.93 -1.43
CA ASP A 59 -14.24 -11.06 -1.01
C ASP A 59 -15.53 -11.83 -0.68
N GLN A 60 -15.57 -13.13 -0.94
CA GLN A 60 -16.69 -14.02 -0.63
C GLN A 60 -16.41 -14.93 0.58
N CYS A 61 -15.18 -14.92 1.09
CA CYS A 61 -14.77 -15.73 2.22
C CYS A 61 -15.06 -15.01 3.55
N GLN A 62 -15.33 -15.78 4.60
CA GLN A 62 -15.44 -15.25 5.95
C GLN A 62 -14.05 -14.88 6.49
N GLU A 63 -13.99 -13.96 7.45
CA GLU A 63 -12.72 -13.52 8.05
C GLU A 63 -11.95 -14.67 8.72
N GLU A 64 -12.66 -15.66 9.27
CA GLU A 64 -12.08 -16.88 9.87
C GLU A 64 -11.42 -17.79 8.80
N GLU A 65 -12.08 -17.97 7.64
CA GLU A 65 -11.52 -18.70 6.50
C GLU A 65 -10.22 -18.02 6.02
N LEU A 66 -10.23 -16.69 5.89
CA LEU A 66 -9.03 -15.95 5.49
C LEU A 66 -7.92 -16.01 6.55
N GLN A 67 -8.27 -16.00 7.84
CA GLN A 67 -7.31 -16.15 8.94
C GLN A 67 -6.61 -17.50 8.89
N GLU A 68 -7.33 -18.57 8.57
CA GLU A 68 -6.77 -19.92 8.45
C GLU A 68 -5.65 -19.95 7.40
N ILE A 69 -5.90 -19.45 6.19
CA ILE A 69 -4.87 -19.36 5.14
C ILE A 69 -3.68 -18.51 5.60
N LEU A 70 -3.94 -17.33 6.17
CA LEU A 70 -2.88 -16.43 6.61
C LEU A 70 -2.03 -17.04 7.74
N SER A 71 -2.61 -17.86 8.61
CA SER A 71 -1.85 -18.57 9.65
C SER A 71 -0.87 -19.61 9.08
N GLU A 72 -1.20 -20.19 7.93
CA GLU A 72 -0.36 -21.19 7.24
C GLU A 72 0.71 -20.52 6.36
N VAL A 73 0.35 -19.43 5.68
CA VAL A 73 1.19 -18.83 4.61
C VAL A 73 2.13 -17.75 5.13
N LEU A 74 1.78 -17.05 6.21
CA LEU A 74 2.61 -15.99 6.76
C LEU A 74 3.84 -16.57 7.48
N PRO A 75 5.02 -15.94 7.35
CA PRO A 75 6.22 -16.43 8.00
C PRO A 75 6.15 -16.28 9.52
N ASP A 76 6.88 -17.14 10.22
CA ASP A 76 7.15 -16.96 11.63
C ASP A 76 8.10 -15.79 11.85
N SER A 77 7.70 -14.83 12.68
CA SER A 77 8.43 -13.57 12.89
C SER A 77 9.82 -13.76 13.50
N LYS A 78 10.04 -14.82 14.29
CA LYS A 78 11.35 -15.13 14.86
C LYS A 78 12.26 -15.76 13.82
N LYS A 79 11.72 -16.67 13.01
CA LYS A 79 12.47 -17.35 11.95
C LYS A 79 13.01 -16.36 10.89
N VAL A 80 12.23 -15.34 10.54
CA VAL A 80 12.67 -14.29 9.60
C VAL A 80 13.34 -13.10 10.30
N GLU A 81 13.52 -13.17 11.62
CA GLU A 81 14.18 -12.12 12.42
C GLU A 81 13.52 -10.73 12.26
N LEU A 82 12.19 -10.69 12.16
CA LEU A 82 11.43 -9.46 11.85
C LEU A 82 11.58 -8.37 12.93
N PHE A 83 11.81 -8.78 14.18
CA PHE A 83 12.00 -7.90 15.34
C PHE A 83 13.45 -7.44 15.52
N GLU A 84 14.39 -7.96 14.72
CA GLU A 84 15.80 -7.68 14.88
C GLU A 84 16.24 -6.51 13.99
N PHE A 85 17.13 -5.66 14.51
CA PHE A 85 17.72 -4.56 13.74
C PHE A 85 18.65 -5.04 12.62
N HIS A 86 19.17 -6.26 12.75
CA HIS A 86 20.04 -6.89 11.75
C HIS A 86 19.27 -7.73 10.72
N PHE A 87 17.95 -7.52 10.59
CA PHE A 87 17.14 -8.13 9.54
C PHE A 87 17.81 -7.93 8.17
N PHE A 88 17.86 -9.01 7.38
CA PHE A 88 18.54 -9.02 6.09
C PHE A 88 17.59 -9.45 4.96
N ASP A 89 17.20 -8.51 4.11
CA ASP A 89 16.18 -8.72 3.09
C ASP A 89 16.69 -9.46 1.83
N TYR A 90 18.01 -9.54 1.62
CA TYR A 90 18.61 -10.06 0.37
C TYR A 90 18.12 -11.45 -0.04
N HIS A 91 17.91 -12.35 0.93
CA HIS A 91 17.45 -13.72 0.68
C HIS A 91 15.92 -13.85 0.50
N HIS A 92 15.17 -12.79 0.74
CA HIS A 92 13.72 -12.76 0.63
C HIS A 92 13.31 -12.29 -0.77
N THR A 93 12.29 -12.91 -1.36
CA THR A 93 11.66 -12.38 -2.58
C THR A 93 10.75 -11.20 -2.25
N ASP A 94 10.34 -10.41 -3.25
CA ASP A 94 9.38 -9.30 -3.03
C ASP A 94 8.07 -9.78 -2.41
N LEU A 95 7.60 -10.98 -2.77
CA LEU A 95 6.41 -11.60 -2.20
C LEU A 95 6.61 -12.05 -0.75
N ASP A 96 7.80 -12.52 -0.38
CA ASP A 96 8.12 -12.83 1.02
C ASP A 96 8.08 -11.57 1.88
N LEU A 97 8.61 -10.45 1.37
CA LEU A 97 8.53 -9.16 2.04
C LEU A 97 7.09 -8.63 2.15
N VAL A 98 6.23 -8.91 1.15
CA VAL A 98 4.77 -8.63 1.26
C VAL A 98 4.16 -9.40 2.43
N LYS A 99 4.47 -10.70 2.56
CA LYS A 99 3.99 -11.53 3.68
C LYS A 99 4.53 -11.04 5.03
N CYS A 100 5.81 -10.68 5.12
CA CYS A 100 6.37 -10.05 6.32
C CYS A 100 5.67 -8.71 6.63
N GLY A 101 5.33 -7.92 5.60
CA GLY A 101 4.60 -6.67 5.74
C GLY A 101 3.22 -6.86 6.37
N ILE A 102 2.48 -7.86 5.91
CA ILE A 102 1.20 -8.26 6.50
C ILE A 102 1.41 -8.74 7.96
N LYS A 103 2.46 -9.54 8.21
CA LYS A 103 2.79 -10.07 9.53
C LYS A 103 3.04 -8.96 10.56
N MET A 104 3.65 -7.83 10.19
CA MET A 104 3.83 -6.68 11.08
C MET A 104 2.52 -6.16 11.68
N TYR A 105 1.41 -6.13 10.92
CA TYR A 105 0.11 -5.68 11.43
C TYR A 105 -0.50 -6.67 12.43
N TYR A 106 -0.26 -7.97 12.23
CA TYR A 106 -0.65 -9.00 13.20
C TYR A 106 0.17 -8.91 14.49
N GLU A 107 1.48 -8.69 14.38
CA GLU A 107 2.36 -8.51 15.56
C GLU A 107 2.03 -7.23 16.34
N LEU A 108 1.60 -6.17 15.66
CA LEU A 108 1.06 -4.97 16.29
C LEU A 108 -0.31 -5.19 16.94
N LYS A 109 -0.97 -6.32 16.69
CA LYS A 109 -2.31 -6.69 17.18
C LYS A 109 -3.42 -5.71 16.76
N VAL A 110 -3.26 -5.06 15.62
CA VAL A 110 -4.20 -4.03 15.12
C VAL A 110 -5.30 -4.60 14.22
N VAL A 111 -5.06 -5.75 13.59
CA VAL A 111 -6.02 -6.38 12.67
C VAL A 111 -7.32 -6.69 13.39
N ASP A 112 -7.26 -7.49 14.46
CA ASP A 112 -8.46 -7.84 15.23
C ASP A 112 -8.98 -6.66 16.04
N LYS A 113 -8.10 -5.80 16.58
CA LYS A 113 -8.51 -4.66 17.40
C LYS A 113 -9.37 -3.66 16.63
N PHE A 114 -8.99 -3.33 15.40
CA PHE A 114 -9.72 -2.37 14.56
C PHE A 114 -10.62 -3.03 13.51
N HIS A 115 -10.73 -4.36 13.53
CA HIS A 115 -11.56 -5.15 12.61
C HIS A 115 -11.19 -4.86 11.15
N ILE A 116 -9.88 -4.83 10.87
CA ILE A 116 -9.35 -4.58 9.53
C ILE A 116 -9.67 -5.81 8.67
N PRO A 117 -10.39 -5.65 7.53
CA PRO A 117 -10.67 -6.77 6.65
C PRO A 117 -9.36 -7.37 6.13
N ARG A 118 -9.18 -8.68 6.31
CA ARG A 118 -7.91 -9.37 5.97
C ARG A 118 -7.59 -9.28 4.49
N GLU A 119 -8.61 -9.41 3.65
CA GLU A 119 -8.52 -9.23 2.21
C GLU A 119 -7.97 -7.83 1.85
N ALA A 120 -8.47 -6.79 2.52
CA ALA A 120 -8.07 -5.41 2.26
C ALA A 120 -6.62 -5.17 2.69
N LEU A 121 -6.19 -5.72 3.83
CA LEU A 121 -4.81 -5.64 4.30
C LEU A 121 -3.84 -6.31 3.31
N VAL A 122 -4.14 -7.54 2.88
CA VAL A 122 -3.31 -8.26 1.91
C VAL A 122 -3.25 -7.49 0.59
N ARG A 123 -4.40 -7.04 0.09
CA ARG A 123 -4.48 -6.28 -1.15
C ARG A 123 -3.70 -4.96 -1.05
N PHE A 124 -3.77 -4.27 0.08
CA PHE A 124 -3.06 -3.02 0.31
C PHE A 124 -1.54 -3.22 0.23
N ILE A 125 -0.97 -4.14 1.02
CA ILE A 125 0.49 -4.36 1.06
C ILE A 125 1.00 -4.86 -0.30
N TYR A 126 0.26 -5.73 -0.97
CA TYR A 126 0.66 -6.23 -2.28
C TYR A 126 0.56 -5.12 -3.36
N SER A 127 -0.47 -4.27 -3.32
CA SER A 127 -0.57 -3.11 -4.21
C SER A 127 0.58 -2.13 -4.00
N LEU A 128 0.99 -1.94 -2.73
CA LEU A 128 2.11 -1.08 -2.38
C LEU A 128 3.42 -1.59 -2.98
N SER A 129 3.71 -2.88 -2.82
CA SER A 129 4.87 -3.53 -3.46
C SER A 129 4.89 -3.31 -4.98
N LYS A 130 3.74 -3.44 -5.65
CA LYS A 130 3.60 -3.15 -7.10
C LYS A 130 3.75 -1.67 -7.46
N GLY A 131 3.38 -0.76 -6.56
CA GLY A 131 3.46 0.69 -6.76
C GLY A 131 4.89 1.24 -6.69
N TYR A 132 5.82 0.50 -6.07
CA TYR A 132 7.24 0.83 -6.12
C TYR A 132 7.85 0.51 -7.49
N ARG A 133 8.64 1.44 -8.02
CA ARG A 133 9.29 1.28 -9.32
C ARG A 133 10.47 0.31 -9.23
N LYS A 134 10.71 -0.41 -10.33
CA LYS A 134 11.89 -1.26 -10.51
C LYS A 134 13.12 -0.44 -10.88
N ILE A 135 13.66 0.28 -9.89
CA ILE A 135 14.89 1.06 -9.99
C ILE A 135 15.92 0.58 -8.95
N THR A 136 17.15 1.08 -9.06
CA THR A 136 18.30 0.56 -8.31
C THR A 136 18.14 0.62 -6.78
N TYR A 137 17.63 1.72 -6.23
CA TYR A 137 17.59 1.93 -4.78
C TYR A 137 16.17 2.18 -4.22
N HIS A 138 15.49 3.26 -4.62
CA HIS A 138 14.14 3.62 -4.13
C HIS A 138 13.06 2.69 -4.72
N ASN A 139 13.12 1.42 -4.34
CA ASN A 139 12.22 0.35 -4.74
C ASN A 139 11.55 -0.28 -3.49
N TRP A 140 10.80 -1.37 -3.70
CA TRP A 140 10.03 -2.01 -2.64
C TRP A 140 10.88 -2.44 -1.43
N ARG A 141 12.11 -2.90 -1.64
CA ARG A 141 12.99 -3.32 -0.54
C ARG A 141 13.34 -2.17 0.40
N HIS A 142 13.65 -1.00 -0.15
CA HIS A 142 13.89 0.20 0.63
C HIS A 142 12.64 0.60 1.44
N GLY A 143 11.48 0.67 0.79
CA GLY A 143 10.22 0.96 1.47
C GLY A 143 9.90 -0.02 2.60
N PHE A 144 10.09 -1.32 2.35
CA PHE A 144 9.90 -2.37 3.35
C PHE A 144 10.87 -2.23 4.52
N ASN A 145 12.17 -2.07 4.28
CA ASN A 145 13.18 -1.96 5.34
C ASN A 145 12.95 -0.74 6.24
N VAL A 146 12.47 0.38 5.68
CA VAL A 146 12.05 1.55 6.49
C VAL A 146 10.84 1.21 7.36
N GLY A 147 9.82 0.54 6.81
CA GLY A 147 8.67 0.06 7.57
C GLY A 147 9.04 -0.94 8.67
N GLN A 148 9.92 -1.90 8.38
CA GLN A 148 10.42 -2.89 9.34
C GLN A 148 11.26 -2.23 10.43
N THR A 149 12.11 -1.25 10.11
CA THR A 149 12.88 -0.51 11.10
C THR A 149 11.95 0.26 12.04
N MET A 150 10.90 0.91 11.51
CA MET A 150 9.88 1.58 12.32
C MET A 150 9.17 0.59 13.25
N PHE A 151 8.77 -0.56 12.73
CA PHE A 151 8.18 -1.64 13.53
C PHE A 151 9.11 -2.11 14.65
N THR A 152 10.38 -2.36 14.36
CA THR A 152 11.39 -2.80 15.32
C THR A 152 11.66 -1.74 16.39
N LEU A 153 11.72 -0.46 16.03
CA LEU A 153 11.82 0.65 16.99
C LEU A 153 10.63 0.69 17.96
N LEU A 154 9.42 0.46 17.44
CA LEU A 154 8.21 0.45 18.26
C LEU A 154 8.17 -0.76 19.20
N MET A 155 8.46 -1.95 18.68
CA MET A 155 8.27 -3.22 19.41
C MET A 155 9.48 -3.62 20.25
N THR A 156 10.67 -3.63 19.65
CA THR A 156 11.93 -4.04 20.31
C THR A 156 12.58 -2.87 21.04
N GLY A 157 12.49 -1.66 20.47
CA GLY A 157 12.98 -0.43 21.10
C GLY A 157 12.09 0.11 22.22
N ASP A 158 10.95 -0.54 22.50
CA ASP A 158 9.98 -0.16 23.54
C ASP A 158 9.47 1.29 23.41
N LEU A 159 9.45 1.85 22.18
CA LEU A 159 8.88 3.17 21.92
C LEU A 159 7.35 3.15 21.87
N LYS A 160 6.75 1.98 21.61
CA LYS A 160 5.29 1.81 21.59
C LYS A 160 4.61 2.29 22.87
N ARG A 161 5.27 2.26 24.03
CA ARG A 161 4.72 2.76 25.31
C ARG A 161 4.29 4.23 25.30
N TYR A 162 4.82 5.03 24.37
CA TYR A 162 4.48 6.44 24.22
C TYR A 162 3.33 6.69 23.24
N PHE A 163 2.91 5.68 22.48
CA PHE A 163 1.97 5.82 21.38
C PHE A 163 0.80 4.84 21.51
N THR A 164 -0.34 5.25 20.97
CA THR A 164 -1.50 4.38 20.82
C THR A 164 -1.30 3.38 19.67
N ASP A 165 -2.11 2.33 19.65
CA ASP A 165 -2.09 1.34 18.56
C ASP A 165 -2.43 1.97 17.19
N LEU A 166 -3.28 3.01 17.18
CA LEU A 166 -3.63 3.75 15.98
C LEU A 166 -2.41 4.50 15.43
N GLU A 167 -1.69 5.21 16.29
CA GLU A 167 -0.47 5.93 15.90
C GLU A 167 0.63 4.97 15.43
N CYS A 168 0.79 3.83 16.11
CA CYS A 168 1.75 2.80 15.70
C CYS A 168 1.42 2.25 14.30
N MET A 169 0.15 1.90 14.05
CA MET A 169 -0.30 1.45 12.73
C MET A 169 -0.07 2.52 11.66
N ALA A 170 -0.40 3.78 11.96
CA ALA A 170 -0.20 4.90 11.05
C ALA A 170 1.28 5.12 10.72
N MET A 171 2.18 5.04 11.71
CA MET A 171 3.63 5.19 11.51
C MET A 171 4.21 4.06 10.64
N VAL A 172 3.84 2.81 10.88
CA VAL A 172 4.30 1.69 10.04
C VAL A 172 3.75 1.81 8.62
N THR A 173 2.48 2.17 8.46
CA THR A 173 1.86 2.42 7.16
C THR A 173 2.59 3.54 6.42
N ALA A 174 2.85 4.67 7.09
CA ALA A 174 3.55 5.81 6.51
C ALA A 174 4.98 5.44 6.09
N GLY A 175 5.71 4.69 6.92
CA GLY A 175 7.05 4.19 6.59
C GLY A 175 7.07 3.32 5.34
N LEU A 176 6.10 2.42 5.19
CA LEU A 176 5.97 1.59 3.99
C LEU A 176 5.61 2.37 2.73
N CYS A 177 4.94 3.52 2.84
CA CYS A 177 4.46 4.33 1.71
C CYS A 177 5.39 5.49 1.33
N HIS A 178 6.39 5.83 2.14
CA HIS A 178 7.06 7.14 2.09
C HIS A 178 7.71 7.47 0.73
N ASP A 179 8.16 6.45 0.00
CA ASP A 179 8.95 6.56 -1.23
C ASP A 179 8.22 5.93 -2.45
N ILE A 180 6.91 5.72 -2.36
CA ILE A 180 6.13 5.15 -3.47
C ILE A 180 6.25 6.00 -4.74
N ASP A 181 6.34 5.35 -5.90
CA ASP A 181 6.48 5.98 -7.23
C ASP A 181 7.73 6.87 -7.44
N HIS A 182 8.76 6.76 -6.59
CA HIS A 182 9.99 7.56 -6.71
C HIS A 182 10.68 7.37 -8.08
N ARG A 183 11.03 8.48 -8.76
CA ARG A 183 11.52 8.48 -10.16
C ARG A 183 13.02 8.28 -10.33
N GLY A 184 13.77 8.19 -9.23
CA GLY A 184 15.24 8.01 -9.25
C GLY A 184 16.03 9.31 -9.39
N THR A 185 15.37 10.45 -9.21
CA THR A 185 15.98 11.79 -9.25
C THR A 185 15.54 12.58 -8.02
N ASN A 186 16.36 13.49 -7.53
CA ASN A 186 16.01 14.35 -6.40
C ASN A 186 15.20 15.59 -6.84
N ASN A 187 14.71 16.34 -5.85
CA ASN A 187 13.90 17.55 -6.08
C ASN A 187 14.64 18.62 -6.87
N LEU A 188 15.95 18.79 -6.63
CA LEU A 188 16.76 19.76 -7.36
C LEU A 188 16.80 19.47 -8.86
N TYR A 189 16.80 18.20 -9.25
CA TYR A 189 16.69 17.81 -10.66
C TYR A 189 15.31 18.14 -11.23
N GLN A 190 14.22 17.92 -10.48
CA GLN A 190 12.86 18.22 -10.95
C GLN A 190 12.56 19.72 -11.07
N MET A 191 13.30 20.56 -10.34
CA MET A 191 13.21 22.03 -10.44
C MET A 191 14.01 22.61 -11.61
N LYS A 192 15.02 21.89 -12.10
CA LYS A 192 15.90 22.33 -13.18
C LYS A 192 15.31 22.00 -14.55
#